data_AF-F0J8B5-F1
#
_entry.id   AF-F0J8B5-F1
#
_cell.length_a   1.000
_cell.length_b   1.000
_cell.length_c   1.000
_cell.angle_alpha   90.00
_cell.angle_beta   90.00
_cell.angle_gamma   90.00
#
_symmetry.space_group_name_H-M   'P 1'
#
loop_
_entity.id
_entity.type
_entity.pdbx_description
1 polymer ?
#
loop_
_entity_poly.entity_id
_entity_poly.type
_entity_poly.pdbx_seq_one_letter_code
_entity_poly.pdbx_strand_id
1 'polypeptide(L)'
;MLESVKIKNSVVREILAELLGTFVLVLFGNTVLAVLTFDKAGNAGYGAAFWGWGLALTLGVLVAGGVSGAHLNPAITVAVTTVGKFSWRKIVPYMVAQYLGGVHRFRHTLPHVPRRPGQLRRRSPGSDGRERHRRDLR
;
A
#
# COMPACT_ATOMS: atom_id res chain seq x y z
N MET A 1 -21.96 -32.09 -3.05
CA MET A 1 -21.54 -31.49 -1.77
C MET A 1 -21.14 -30.01 -1.90
N LEU A 2 -20.48 -29.57 -2.99
CA LEU A 2 -20.09 -28.16 -3.18
C LEU A 2 -21.21 -27.21 -3.68
N GLU A 3 -22.37 -27.74 -4.06
CA GLU A 3 -23.46 -26.92 -4.62
C GLU A 3 -24.23 -26.12 -3.56
N SER A 4 -24.21 -26.51 -2.28
CA SER A 4 -24.99 -25.81 -1.25
C SER A 4 -24.38 -24.47 -0.82
N VAL A 5 -23.09 -24.24 -1.10
CA VAL A 5 -22.34 -23.00 -0.77
C VAL A 5 -22.17 -22.10 -2.01
N LYS A 6 -22.88 -22.40 -3.11
CA LYS A 6 -22.80 -21.60 -4.34
C LYS A 6 -23.60 -20.31 -4.15
N ILE A 7 -22.89 -19.19 -4.00
CA ILE A 7 -23.52 -17.87 -3.94
C ILE A 7 -24.09 -17.54 -5.32
N LYS A 8 -25.42 -17.59 -5.45
CA LYS A 8 -26.15 -17.32 -6.70
C LYS A 8 -26.13 -15.83 -7.09
N ASN A 9 -26.00 -14.93 -6.11
CA ASN A 9 -25.99 -13.49 -6.34
C ASN A 9 -24.59 -13.03 -6.80
N SER A 10 -24.49 -12.55 -8.04
CA SER A 10 -23.23 -12.05 -8.60
C SER A 10 -22.66 -10.86 -7.83
N VAL A 11 -23.50 -9.96 -7.35
CA VAL A 11 -23.07 -8.76 -6.59
C VAL A 11 -22.40 -9.15 -5.27
N VAL A 12 -22.93 -10.16 -4.57
CA VAL A 12 -22.32 -10.64 -3.33
C VAL A 12 -20.96 -11.28 -3.59
N ARG A 13 -20.84 -12.05 -4.68
CA ARG A 13 -19.54 -12.61 -5.10
C ARG A 13 -18.53 -11.53 -5.45
N GLU A 14 -18.95 -10.50 -6.16
CA GLU A 14 -18.14 -9.33 -6.51
C GLU A 14 -17.62 -8.62 -5.24
N ILE A 15 -18.50 -8.32 -4.27
CA ILE A 15 -18.15 -7.69 -2.99
C ILE A 15 -17.15 -8.53 -2.20
N LEU A 16 -17.35 -9.85 -2.11
CA LEU A 16 -16.44 -10.74 -1.40
C LEU A 16 -15.07 -10.83 -2.09
N ALA A 17 -15.05 -10.83 -3.42
CA ALA A 17 -13.82 -10.81 -4.19
C ALA A 17 -13.03 -9.51 -3.98
N GLU A 18 -13.70 -8.35 -3.97
CA GLU A 18 -13.06 -7.06 -3.65
C GLU A 18 -12.52 -7.02 -2.22
N LEU A 19 -13.29 -7.52 -1.24
CA LEU A 19 -12.85 -7.60 0.15
C LEU A 19 -11.59 -8.47 0.29
N LEU A 20 -11.60 -9.67 -0.28
CA LEU A 20 -10.47 -10.59 -0.21
C LEU A 20 -9.25 -10.10 -1.00
N GLY A 21 -9.47 -9.53 -2.19
CA GLY A 21 -8.39 -8.98 -3.00
C GLY A 21 -7.72 -7.78 -2.33
N THR A 22 -8.50 -6.86 -1.75
CA THR A 22 -7.94 -5.72 -1.00
C THR A 22 -7.25 -6.19 0.28
N PHE A 23 -7.79 -7.19 0.97
CA PHE A 23 -7.13 -7.79 2.14
C PHE A 23 -5.75 -8.36 1.79
N VAL A 24 -5.64 -9.13 0.71
CA VAL A 24 -4.36 -9.69 0.23
C VAL A 24 -3.39 -8.56 -0.14
N LEU A 25 -3.82 -7.58 -0.92
CA LEU A 25 -3.00 -6.42 -1.29
C LEU A 25 -2.42 -5.72 -0.06
N VAL A 26 -3.25 -5.42 0.94
CA VAL A 26 -2.84 -4.69 2.15
C VAL A 26 -1.97 -5.55 3.06
N LEU A 27 -2.26 -6.85 3.21
CA LEU A 27 -1.45 -7.77 4.02
C LEU A 27 0.00 -7.84 3.51
N PHE A 28 0.18 -8.08 2.21
CA PHE A 28 1.49 -8.17 1.59
C PHE A 28 2.17 -6.80 1.49
N GLY A 29 1.44 -5.74 1.15
CA GLY A 29 1.97 -4.37 1.13
C GLY A 29 2.51 -3.92 2.50
N ASN A 30 1.78 -4.24 3.58
CA ASN A 30 2.22 -3.95 4.94
C ASN A 30 3.44 -4.78 5.36
N THR A 31 3.59 -6.00 4.83
CA THR A 31 4.78 -6.83 5.08
C THR A 31 6.02 -6.19 4.49
N VAL A 32 5.91 -5.63 3.28
CA VAL A 32 7.00 -4.87 2.62
C VAL A 32 7.37 -3.63 3.43
N LEU A 33 6.38 -2.89 3.94
CA LEU A 33 6.62 -1.75 4.83
C LEU A 33 7.29 -2.17 6.15
N ALA A 34 6.88 -3.29 6.74
CA ALA A 34 7.49 -3.82 7.96
C ALA A 34 8.97 -4.15 7.73
N VAL A 35 9.30 -4.83 6.62
CA VAL A 35 10.69 -5.13 6.24
C VAL A 35 11.52 -3.84 6.15
N LEU A 36 11.02 -2.82 5.46
CA LEU A 36 11.72 -1.53 5.31
C LEU A 36 11.86 -0.77 6.63
N THR A 37 10.87 -0.88 7.53
CA THR A 37 10.86 -0.15 8.81
C THR A 37 11.80 -0.80 9.83
N PHE A 38 11.85 -2.14 9.87
CA PHE A 38 12.64 -2.89 10.84
C PHE A 38 14.03 -3.27 10.34
N ASP A 39 14.38 -2.94 9.09
CA ASP A 39 15.72 -3.13 8.57
C ASP A 39 16.72 -2.18 9.25
N LYS A 40 17.46 -2.74 10.21
CA LYS A 40 18.53 -2.03 10.94
C LYS A 40 19.84 -1.96 10.14
N ALA A 41 20.04 -2.86 9.17
CA ALA A 41 21.26 -2.96 8.39
C ALA A 41 21.23 -2.04 7.15
N GLY A 42 20.05 -1.63 6.70
CA GLY A 42 19.88 -0.77 5.51
C GLY A 42 20.05 -1.54 4.20
N ASN A 43 19.83 -2.86 4.23
CA ASN A 43 19.89 -3.75 3.08
C ASN A 43 18.65 -3.63 2.17
N ALA A 44 17.50 -3.24 2.73
CA ALA A 44 16.24 -3.08 2.02
C ALA A 44 16.12 -1.64 1.49
N GLY A 45 16.45 -1.47 0.21
CA GLY A 45 16.29 -0.21 -0.51
C GLY A 45 14.90 0.01 -1.10
N TYR A 46 14.66 1.18 -1.67
CA TYR A 46 13.40 1.53 -2.34
C TYR A 46 12.96 0.54 -3.43
N GLY A 47 13.90 -0.20 -4.04
CA GLY A 47 13.57 -1.27 -4.99
C GLY A 47 12.71 -2.38 -4.39
N ALA A 48 12.94 -2.75 -3.12
CA ALA A 48 12.11 -3.72 -2.42
C ALA A 48 10.69 -3.19 -2.19
N ALA A 49 10.54 -1.88 -1.98
CA ALA A 49 9.24 -1.23 -1.87
C ALA A 49 8.45 -1.35 -3.19
N PHE A 50 9.06 -0.94 -4.31
CA PHE A 50 8.41 -0.93 -5.61
C PHE A 50 8.02 -2.34 -6.06
N TRP A 51 8.97 -3.29 -6.01
CA TRP A 51 8.71 -4.67 -6.40
C TRP A 51 7.74 -5.37 -5.45
N GLY A 52 7.88 -5.16 -4.14
CA GLY A 52 7.01 -5.77 -3.14
C GLY A 52 5.55 -5.30 -3.26
N TRP A 53 5.32 -4.00 -3.42
CA TRP A 53 3.98 -3.47 -3.64
C TRP A 53 3.39 -3.89 -4.99
N GLY A 54 4.20 -3.94 -6.05
CA GLY A 54 3.77 -4.43 -7.36
C GLY A 54 3.33 -5.90 -7.31
N LEU A 55 4.09 -6.76 -6.60
CA LEU A 55 3.72 -8.16 -6.42
C LEU A 55 2.47 -8.33 -5.54
N ALA A 56 2.33 -7.53 -4.48
CA ALA A 56 1.13 -7.53 -3.64
C ALA A 56 -0.14 -7.17 -4.43
N LEU A 57 -0.05 -6.18 -5.33
CA LEU A 57 -1.12 -5.81 -6.26
C LEU A 57 -1.47 -6.97 -7.20
N THR A 58 -0.47 -7.58 -7.83
CA THR A 58 -0.68 -8.72 -8.73
C THR A 58 -1.41 -9.86 -8.03
N LEU A 59 -1.03 -10.19 -6.79
CA LEU A 59 -1.71 -11.21 -6.01
C LEU A 59 -3.18 -10.83 -5.72
N GLY A 60 -3.45 -9.58 -5.34
CA GLY A 60 -4.82 -9.10 -5.15
C GLY A 60 -5.65 -9.22 -6.43
N VAL A 61 -5.07 -8.89 -7.58
CA VAL A 61 -5.73 -9.00 -8.89
C VAL A 61 -5.99 -10.47 -9.27
N LEU A 62 -5.05 -11.38 -8.99
CA LEU A 62 -5.27 -12.81 -9.23
C LEU A 62 -6.42 -13.38 -8.39
N VAL A 63 -6.61 -12.86 -7.17
CA VAL A 63 -7.71 -13.26 -6.29
C VAL A 63 -9.06 -12.70 -6.76
N ALA A 64 -9.11 -11.42 -7.13
CA ALA A 64 -10.37 -10.73 -7.36
C ALA A 64 -10.79 -10.63 -8.85
N GLY A 65 -9.83 -10.75 -9.78
CA GLY A 65 -9.98 -10.37 -11.18
C GLY A 65 -11.00 -11.21 -11.94
N GLY A 66 -11.03 -12.52 -11.69
CA GLY A 66 -11.98 -13.44 -12.34
C GLY A 66 -13.43 -13.29 -11.87
N VAL A 67 -13.70 -12.48 -10.84
CA VAL A 67 -15.03 -12.36 -10.22
C VAL A 67 -15.56 -10.93 -10.23
N SER A 68 -14.74 -9.96 -9.81
CA SER A 68 -15.17 -8.57 -9.55
C SER A 68 -14.62 -7.54 -10.54
N GLY A 69 -13.63 -7.91 -11.35
CA GLY A 69 -12.82 -6.97 -12.13
C GLY A 69 -11.62 -6.40 -11.36
N ALA A 70 -11.45 -6.75 -10.08
CA ALA A 70 -10.32 -6.36 -9.22
C ALA A 70 -10.06 -4.85 -9.20
N HIS A 71 -11.05 -4.07 -8.78
CA HIS A 71 -10.85 -2.64 -8.56
C HIS A 71 -9.91 -2.40 -7.37
N LEU A 72 -10.09 -3.14 -6.27
CA LEU A 72 -9.28 -3.17 -5.04
C LEU A 72 -9.04 -1.82 -4.37
N ASN A 73 -9.66 -0.76 -4.89
CA ASN A 73 -9.41 0.63 -4.57
C ASN A 73 -10.65 1.48 -4.94
N PRO A 74 -11.13 2.33 -4.01
CA PRO A 74 -12.24 3.23 -4.27
C PRO A 74 -12.01 4.17 -5.46
N ALA A 75 -10.78 4.67 -5.64
CA ALA A 75 -10.42 5.57 -6.74
C ALA A 75 -10.53 4.87 -8.11
N ILE A 76 -10.09 3.61 -8.19
CA ILE A 76 -10.20 2.80 -9.41
C ILE A 76 -11.68 2.51 -9.70
N THR A 77 -12.47 2.19 -8.67
CA THR A 77 -13.91 1.96 -8.81
C THR A 77 -14.60 3.19 -9.42
N VAL A 78 -14.29 4.39 -8.93
CA VAL A 78 -14.83 5.64 -9.51
C VAL A 78 -14.33 5.85 -10.94
N ALA A 79 -13.04 5.69 -11.21
CA ALA A 79 -12.47 5.90 -12.54
C ALA A 79 -13.06 4.96 -13.60
N VAL A 80 -13.27 3.68 -13.28
CA VAL A 80 -13.90 2.71 -14.20
C VAL A 80 -15.38 3.03 -14.41
N THR A 81 -16.04 3.60 -13.39
CA THR A 81 -17.43 4.04 -13.49
C THR A 81 -17.59 5.29 -14.35
N THR A 82 -16.66 6.25 -14.27
CA THR A 82 -16.74 7.49 -15.09
C THR A 82 -16.55 7.23 -16.58
N VAL A 83 -15.77 6.20 -16.95
CA VAL A 83 -15.65 5.74 -18.35
C VAL A 83 -16.80 4.81 -18.80
N GLY A 84 -17.85 4.65 -17.97
CA GLY A 84 -19.05 3.89 -18.33
C GLY A 84 -18.91 2.37 -18.31
N LYS A 85 -17.79 1.85 -17.76
CA LYS A 85 -17.51 0.40 -17.71
C LYS A 85 -18.04 -0.28 -16.45
N PHE A 86 -18.63 0.48 -15.53
CA PHE A 86 -19.18 -0.03 -14.27
C PHE A 86 -20.46 0.70 -13.85
N SER A 87 -21.35 0.01 -13.12
CA SER A 87 -22.64 0.57 -12.70
C SER A 87 -22.50 1.48 -11.48
N TRP A 88 -23.03 2.70 -11.56
CA TRP A 88 -23.06 3.67 -10.46
C TRP A 88 -23.70 3.13 -9.18
N ARG A 89 -24.68 2.21 -9.28
CA ARG A 89 -25.36 1.61 -8.12
C ARG A 89 -24.46 0.69 -7.29
N LYS A 90 -23.39 0.17 -7.89
CA LYS A 90 -22.47 -0.79 -7.26
C LYS A 90 -21.25 -0.13 -6.58
N ILE A 91 -21.07 1.19 -6.73
CA ILE A 91 -19.91 1.92 -6.18
C ILE A 91 -19.87 1.81 -4.65
N VAL A 92 -20.97 2.15 -3.99
CA VAL A 92 -21.06 2.16 -2.51
C VAL A 92 -20.72 0.79 -1.90
N PRO A 93 -21.32 -0.34 -2.34
CA PRO A 93 -20.97 -1.63 -1.79
C PRO A 93 -19.51 -2.05 -2.07
N TYR A 94 -18.95 -1.70 -3.23
CA TYR A 94 -17.53 -1.94 -3.53
C TYR A 94 -16.61 -1.14 -2.59
N MET A 95 -16.90 0.14 -2.38
CA MET A 95 -16.12 0.98 -1.46
C MET A 95 -16.15 0.41 -0.04
N VAL A 96 -17.32 0.01 0.45
CA VAL A 96 -17.44 -0.62 1.78
C VAL A 96 -16.61 -1.91 1.86
N ALA A 97 -16.67 -2.76 0.84
CA ALA A 97 -15.86 -3.99 0.77
C ALA A 97 -14.35 -3.71 0.81
N GLN A 98 -13.89 -2.72 0.04
CA GLN A 98 -12.48 -2.31 -0.03
C GLN A 98 -12.02 -1.70 1.29
N TYR A 99 -12.84 -0.85 1.92
CA TYR A 99 -12.52 -0.31 3.25
C TYR A 99 -12.49 -1.42 4.30
N LEU A 100 -13.41 -2.38 4.28
CA LEU A 100 -13.37 -3.51 5.21
C LEU A 100 -12.15 -4.43 4.97
N GLY A 101 -11.79 -4.67 3.71
CA GLY A 101 -10.58 -5.43 3.36
C GLY A 101 -9.28 -4.70 3.74
N GLY A 102 -9.27 -3.37 3.67
CA GLY A 102 -8.12 -2.54 4.08
C GLY A 102 -8.06 -2.20 5.56
N VAL A 103 -9.19 -2.29 6.29
CA VAL A 103 -9.27 -1.99 7.72
C VAL A 103 -8.84 -3.21 8.53
N HIS A 104 -7.53 -3.44 8.57
CA HIS A 104 -6.90 -3.69 9.85
C HIS A 104 -6.46 -2.33 10.40
N ARG A 105 -7.37 -1.73 11.16
CA ARG A 105 -7.23 -0.50 11.93
C ARG A 105 -5.82 -0.31 12.52
N PHE A 106 -4.96 0.43 11.82
CA PHE A 106 -3.68 0.94 12.33
C PHE A 106 -3.93 2.13 13.28
N ARG A 107 -4.82 1.97 14.27
CA ARG A 107 -5.21 3.03 15.21
C ARG A 107 -4.84 2.74 16.67
N HIS A 108 -4.23 1.61 16.98
CA HIS A 108 -3.84 1.29 18.36
C HIS A 108 -2.37 0.94 18.61
N THR A 109 -1.50 1.06 17.61
CA THR A 109 -0.07 0.72 17.77
C THR A 109 0.82 1.75 17.10
N LEU A 110 0.81 2.98 17.62
CA LEU A 110 1.99 3.84 17.55
C LEU A 110 2.67 3.80 18.93
N PRO A 111 3.53 2.80 19.22
CA PRO A 111 4.61 3.08 20.15
C PRO A 111 5.40 4.21 19.51
N HIS A 112 5.62 5.27 20.29
CA HIS A 112 6.35 6.45 19.88
C HIS A 112 7.59 6.03 19.10
N VAL A 113 7.65 6.36 17.81
CA VAL A 113 8.88 6.22 17.03
C VAL A 113 9.90 7.11 17.73
N PRO A 114 10.93 6.56 18.39
CA PRO A 114 11.95 7.40 19.01
C PRO A 114 12.67 8.10 17.86
N ARG A 115 12.64 9.43 17.86
CA ARG A 115 13.49 10.21 16.94
C ARG A 115 14.93 9.79 17.19
N ARG A 116 15.58 9.16 16.21
CA ARG A 116 16.99 8.75 16.32
C ARG A 116 17.84 9.99 16.64
N PRO A 117 18.50 10.07 17.81
CA PRO A 117 19.50 11.10 18.05
C PRO A 117 20.71 10.77 17.18
N GLY A 118 20.89 11.48 16.07
CA GLY A 118 22.05 11.26 15.20
C GLY A 118 21.93 11.77 13.76
N GLN A 119 20.72 12.07 13.26
CA GLN A 119 20.57 12.56 11.89
C GLN A 119 20.80 14.07 11.70
N LEU A 120 21.17 14.81 12.76
CA LEU A 120 21.55 16.23 12.68
C LEU A 120 23.06 16.47 12.47
N ARG A 121 23.84 15.45 12.14
CA ARG A 121 25.28 15.61 11.88
C ARG A 121 25.78 14.78 10.69
N ARG A 122 25.13 14.93 9.54
CA ARG A 122 25.86 14.91 8.26
C ARG A 122 25.97 16.35 7.77
N ARG A 123 26.90 17.11 8.38
CA ARG A 123 27.48 18.27 7.68
C ARG A 123 28.16 17.70 6.44
N SER A 124 27.78 18.18 5.26
CA SER A 124 28.53 17.93 4.03
C SER A 124 30.01 18.26 4.28
N PRO A 125 30.96 17.34 4.10
CA PRO A 125 32.37 17.67 4.10
C PRO A 125 32.66 18.42 2.79
N GLY A 126 32.43 19.73 2.79
CA GLY A 126 32.57 20.52 1.56
C GLY A 126 32.57 22.05 1.70
N SER A 127 32.28 22.62 2.87
CA SER A 127 32.26 24.08 3.05
C SER A 127 33.37 24.64 3.95
N ASP A 128 34.07 23.82 4.73
CA ASP A 128 35.05 24.29 5.74
C ASP A 128 36.46 24.57 5.19
N GLY A 129 36.74 24.21 3.93
CA GLY A 129 38.02 24.47 3.27
C GLY A 129 38.13 25.83 2.58
N ARG A 130 37.00 26.47 2.24
CA ARG A 130 36.99 27.75 1.50
C ARG A 130 37.08 28.98 2.39
N GLU A 131 36.83 28.84 3.69
CA GLU A 131 36.91 29.95 4.65
C GLU A 131 38.31 30.15 5.24
N ARG A 132 39.10 29.08 5.38
CA ARG A 132 40.51 29.21 5.83
C ARG A 132 41.37 29.89 4.77
N HIS A 133 41.19 29.55 3.50
CA HIS A 133 41.97 30.14 2.41
C HIS A 133 41.66 31.65 2.17
N ARG A 134 40.52 32.16 2.66
CA ARG A 134 40.18 33.60 2.59
C ARG A 134 40.71 34.43 3.76
N ARG A 135 41.18 33.81 4.85
CA ARG A 135 41.80 34.51 5.98
C ARG A 135 43.30 34.71 5.80
N ASP A 136 43.94 33.90 4.97
CA ASP A 136 45.38 34.01 4.67
C ASP A 136 45.68 35.04 3.56
N LEU A 137 44.66 35.75 3.06
CA LEU A 137 44.76 36.78 2.01
C LEU A 137 44.39 38.19 2.55
N ARG A 138 44.49 38.41 3.86
CA ARG A 138 44.35 39.73 4.48
C ARG A 138 45.54 40.06 5.37
#